data_AF-A0A9D0YWC7-F1
#
_entry.id   AF-A0A9D0YWC7-F1
#
_cell.length_a   1.000
_cell.length_b   1.000
_cell.length_c   1.000
_cell.angle_alpha   90.00
_cell.angle_beta   90.00
_cell.angle_gamma   90.00
#
_symmetry.space_group_name_H-M   'P 1'
#
loop_
_entity.id
_entity.type
_entity.pdbx_description
1 polymer ?
#
loop_
_entity_poly.entity_id
_entity_poly.type
_entity_poly.pdbx_seq_one_letter_code
_entity_poly.pdbx_strand_id
1 'polypeptide(L)'
;MRYRGCICLLCALLACAGVPAQAEESQTAAEGERMVFRLLSAGESVDSTDYLPYASVLDACSEKWNDPYLVYYLYDMDGDGVKELIVQEGTCEADMLWNVYTLWGGAPVCLGGVSASHSLLYPCPEGGMYLLRGQMGFETILHVTLSQGRLDAQTVSEREVPPQEDYTQLPDYGVRSALISDHSLLAP
;
A
#
# COMPACT_ATOMS: atom_id res chain seq x y z
N MET A 1 68.45 46.55 15.31
CA MET A 1 68.57 45.48 16.33
C MET A 1 67.93 44.22 15.76
N ARG A 2 68.75 43.29 15.24
CA ARG A 2 68.87 41.86 15.64
C ARG A 2 67.51 41.12 15.83
N TYR A 3 67.20 39.96 15.25
CA TYR A 3 67.96 38.88 14.58
C TYR A 3 66.94 37.85 13.97
N ARG A 4 67.32 37.17 12.86
CA ARG A 4 67.10 35.74 12.47
C ARG A 4 65.67 35.12 12.58
N GLY A 5 65.16 34.28 11.67
CA GLY A 5 65.79 33.28 10.79
C GLY A 5 65.27 31.87 11.14
N CYS A 6 64.82 31.13 10.12
CA CYS A 6 64.69 29.66 10.02
C CYS A 6 63.72 28.86 10.93
N ILE A 7 62.77 28.19 10.26
CA ILE A 7 62.57 26.71 10.14
C ILE A 7 62.57 25.84 11.41
N CYS A 8 61.66 24.86 11.39
CA CYS A 8 61.50 23.62 12.20
C CYS A 8 60.42 23.72 13.27
N LEU A 9 59.62 22.71 13.59
CA LEU A 9 59.29 21.39 13.03
C LEU A 9 58.22 20.84 13.99
N LEU A 10 57.29 20.03 13.49
CA LEU A 10 56.51 19.04 14.25
C LEU A 10 55.65 19.53 15.44
N CYS A 11 54.34 19.54 15.23
CA CYS A 11 53.43 18.99 16.23
C CYS A 11 52.40 18.12 15.49
N ALA A 12 52.66 16.82 15.47
CA ALA A 12 51.68 15.81 15.11
C ALA A 12 50.68 15.67 16.27
N LEU A 13 49.38 15.56 15.98
CA LEU A 13 48.43 14.61 16.59
C LEU A 13 46.99 14.86 16.10
N LEU A 14 46.38 13.78 15.57
CA LEU A 14 44.96 13.48 15.27
C LEU A 14 44.28 14.29 14.14
N ALA A 15 44.03 13.69 12.96
CA ALA A 15 42.87 12.82 12.66
C ALA A 15 41.55 13.49 13.07
N CYS A 16 40.71 13.97 12.15
CA CYS A 16 39.92 13.16 11.24
C CYS A 16 39.89 13.72 9.81
N ALA A 17 40.12 12.84 8.83
CA ALA A 17 39.88 13.13 7.42
C ALA A 17 38.39 13.41 7.19
N GLY A 18 38.09 14.48 6.45
CA GLY A 18 36.76 14.77 5.95
C GLY A 18 36.31 13.66 5.00
N VAL A 19 35.25 12.97 5.40
CA VAL A 19 34.44 12.14 4.51
C VAL A 19 33.46 13.08 3.80
N PRO A 20 33.44 13.19 2.47
CA PRO A 20 32.32 13.85 1.81
C PRO A 20 31.08 12.96 1.98
N ALA A 21 30.00 13.57 2.49
CA ALA A 21 28.68 12.97 2.57
C ALA A 21 28.19 12.61 1.16
N GLN A 22 28.36 11.34 0.78
CA GLN A 22 27.59 10.72 -0.30
C GLN A 22 26.33 10.17 0.35
N ALA A 23 25.18 10.65 -0.13
CA ALA A 23 23.88 10.10 0.20
C ALA A 23 23.76 8.68 -0.39
N GLU A 24 24.00 7.67 0.45
CA GLU A 24 23.57 6.30 0.20
C GLU A 24 22.15 6.13 0.74
N GLU A 25 21.17 6.76 0.10
CA GLU A 25 19.77 6.37 0.24
C GLU A 25 19.38 5.44 -0.92
N SER A 26 18.91 4.25 -0.55
CA SER A 26 17.92 3.39 -1.23
C SER A 26 18.24 2.63 -2.54
N GLN A 27 19.48 2.20 -2.78
CA GLN A 27 19.74 1.26 -3.90
C GLN A 27 19.02 -0.11 -3.75
N THR A 28 18.74 -0.56 -2.52
CA THR A 28 18.10 -1.87 -2.25
C THR A 28 16.58 -1.90 -2.44
N ALA A 29 15.87 -0.76 -2.29
CA ALA A 29 14.42 -0.71 -2.51
C ALA A 29 14.09 -0.79 -4.00
N ALA A 30 14.82 -0.03 -4.82
CA ALA A 30 14.65 -0.01 -6.28
C ALA A 30 14.94 -1.36 -6.96
N GLU A 31 15.83 -2.19 -6.39
CA GLU A 31 16.11 -3.54 -6.88
C GLU A 31 15.00 -4.55 -6.51
N GLY A 32 14.42 -4.43 -5.31
CA GLY A 32 13.23 -5.18 -4.92
C GLY A 32 12.03 -4.84 -5.80
N GLU A 33 11.80 -3.55 -6.07
CA GLU A 33 10.73 -3.03 -6.94
C GLU A 33 10.89 -3.48 -8.40
N ARG A 34 12.12 -3.53 -8.92
CA ARG A 34 12.42 -4.10 -10.25
C ARG A 34 12.18 -5.61 -10.32
N MET A 35 12.34 -6.33 -9.21
CA MET A 35 12.08 -7.77 -9.14
C MET A 35 10.58 -8.04 -9.24
N VAL A 36 9.74 -7.30 -8.50
CA VAL A 36 8.27 -7.47 -8.55
C VAL A 36 7.74 -7.17 -9.95
N PHE A 37 8.18 -6.07 -10.57
CA PHE A 37 7.80 -5.74 -11.94
C PHE A 37 8.27 -6.78 -12.98
N ARG A 38 9.52 -7.25 -12.89
CA ARG A 38 10.04 -8.29 -13.80
C ARG A 38 9.32 -9.63 -13.61
N LEU A 39 9.00 -9.98 -12.37
CA LEU A 39 8.15 -11.12 -12.07
C LEU A 39 6.81 -10.88 -12.76
N LEU A 40 6.05 -9.85 -12.40
CA LEU A 40 4.70 -9.55 -12.94
C LEU A 40 4.61 -9.43 -14.47
N SER A 41 5.71 -9.16 -15.18
CA SER A 41 5.74 -9.12 -16.65
C SER A 41 5.97 -10.47 -17.35
N ALA A 42 6.28 -11.54 -16.61
CA ALA A 42 6.85 -12.79 -17.16
C ALA A 42 6.01 -14.07 -16.94
N GLY A 43 4.81 -13.96 -16.37
CA GLY A 43 3.97 -15.08 -15.93
C GLY A 43 2.74 -15.24 -16.79
N GLU A 44 2.30 -16.50 -16.90
CA GLU A 44 1.04 -16.88 -17.51
C GLU A 44 -0.14 -16.36 -16.67
N SER A 45 -1.14 -15.79 -17.34
CA SER A 45 -2.40 -15.38 -16.72
C SER A 45 -3.08 -16.60 -16.09
N VAL A 46 -3.41 -16.50 -14.81
CA VAL A 46 -4.29 -17.46 -14.12
C VAL A 46 -5.67 -17.38 -14.75
N ASP A 47 -6.40 -18.50 -14.81
CA ASP A 47 -7.81 -18.51 -15.20
C ASP A 47 -8.58 -17.50 -14.33
N SER A 48 -9.11 -16.45 -14.96
CA SER A 48 -9.66 -15.21 -14.36
C SER A 48 -10.85 -15.39 -13.39
N THR A 49 -11.18 -16.63 -13.06
CA THR A 49 -12.40 -17.02 -12.35
C THR A 49 -12.15 -17.83 -11.08
N ASP A 50 -10.93 -18.33 -10.85
CA ASP A 50 -10.58 -19.07 -9.63
C ASP A 50 -9.74 -18.21 -8.68
N TYR A 51 -10.39 -17.72 -7.61
CA TYR A 51 -9.77 -16.91 -6.57
C TYR A 51 -9.53 -17.70 -5.28
N LEU A 52 -9.68 -19.03 -5.30
CA LEU A 52 -9.40 -19.90 -4.15
C LEU A 52 -7.99 -19.75 -3.56
N PRO A 53 -6.92 -19.42 -4.32
CA PRO A 53 -5.60 -19.19 -3.71
C PRO A 53 -5.60 -18.08 -2.64
N TYR A 54 -6.50 -17.09 -2.72
CA TYR A 54 -6.66 -16.06 -1.70
C TYR A 54 -7.20 -16.58 -0.36
N ALA A 55 -7.80 -17.77 -0.31
CA ALA A 55 -8.28 -18.36 0.94
C ALA A 55 -7.15 -18.46 1.98
N SER A 56 -5.93 -18.78 1.52
CA SER A 56 -4.75 -18.83 2.40
C SER A 56 -4.42 -17.50 3.06
N VAL A 57 -4.67 -16.37 2.37
CA VAL A 57 -4.48 -15.02 2.92
C VAL A 57 -5.57 -14.71 3.94
N LEU A 58 -6.83 -15.04 3.62
CA LEU A 58 -7.96 -14.80 4.52
C LEU A 58 -7.86 -15.62 5.80
N ASP A 59 -7.52 -16.91 5.70
CA ASP A 59 -7.30 -17.81 6.84
C ASP A 59 -6.17 -17.29 7.74
N ALA A 60 -5.05 -16.88 7.13
CA ALA A 60 -3.92 -16.31 7.88
C ALA A 60 -4.29 -14.99 8.56
N CYS A 61 -5.07 -14.13 7.91
CA CYS A 61 -5.58 -12.89 8.51
C CYS A 61 -6.53 -13.18 9.69
N SER A 62 -7.45 -14.13 9.51
CA SER A 62 -8.40 -14.57 10.52
C SER A 62 -7.70 -15.12 11.77
N GLU A 63 -6.71 -15.99 11.59
CA GLU A 63 -5.92 -16.54 12.69
C GLU A 63 -5.09 -15.46 13.40
N LYS A 64 -4.43 -14.59 12.63
CA LYS A 64 -3.53 -13.57 13.16
C LYS A 64 -4.25 -12.53 14.00
N TRP A 65 -5.36 -12.01 13.49
CA TRP A 65 -6.06 -10.88 14.12
C TRP A 65 -7.19 -11.34 15.03
N ASN A 66 -7.74 -12.54 14.80
CA ASN A 66 -8.85 -13.11 15.57
C ASN A 66 -10.04 -12.13 15.71
N ASP A 67 -10.30 -11.37 14.64
CA ASP A 67 -11.41 -10.44 14.52
C ASP A 67 -12.35 -10.89 13.38
N PRO A 68 -13.55 -11.40 13.70
CA PRO A 68 -14.49 -11.90 12.70
C PRO A 68 -15.16 -10.78 11.89
N TYR A 69 -14.96 -9.51 12.26
CA TYR A 69 -15.60 -8.36 11.60
C TYR A 69 -14.74 -7.73 10.50
N LEU A 70 -13.50 -8.21 10.32
CA LEU A 70 -12.70 -7.79 9.17
C LEU A 70 -13.40 -8.20 7.88
N VAL A 71 -13.28 -7.35 6.87
CA VAL A 71 -13.90 -7.51 5.57
C VAL A 71 -12.85 -7.58 4.47
N TYR A 72 -13.23 -8.17 3.35
CA TYR A 72 -12.46 -8.10 2.12
C TYR A 72 -13.34 -7.78 0.92
N TYR A 73 -12.71 -7.30 -0.14
CA TYR A 73 -13.29 -7.04 -1.45
C TYR A 73 -12.52 -7.84 -2.51
N LEU A 74 -13.23 -8.23 -3.57
CA LEU A 74 -12.62 -8.67 -4.82
C LEU A 74 -12.95 -7.68 -5.92
N TYR A 75 -11.93 -7.02 -6.45
CA TYR A 75 -12.09 -5.98 -7.45
C TYR A 75 -10.87 -5.92 -8.36
N ASP A 76 -11.10 -5.82 -9.66
CA ASP A 76 -10.07 -5.66 -10.68
C ASP A 76 -9.66 -4.18 -10.71
N MET A 77 -8.56 -3.87 -10.00
CA MET A 77 -8.13 -2.49 -9.74
C MET A 77 -7.40 -1.87 -10.93
N ASP A 78 -6.65 -2.65 -11.69
CA ASP A 78 -5.84 -2.17 -12.82
C ASP A 78 -6.42 -2.51 -14.20
N GLY A 79 -7.52 -3.28 -14.24
CA GLY A 79 -8.27 -3.59 -15.45
C GLY A 79 -7.64 -4.71 -16.28
N ASP A 80 -6.76 -5.53 -15.71
CA ASP A 80 -6.08 -6.63 -16.41
C ASP A 80 -6.95 -7.90 -16.55
N GLY A 81 -8.12 -7.93 -15.91
CA GLY A 81 -9.07 -9.04 -15.92
C GLY A 81 -8.92 -10.01 -14.74
N VAL A 82 -7.88 -9.86 -13.91
CA VAL A 82 -7.69 -10.55 -12.64
C VAL A 82 -8.17 -9.65 -11.52
N LYS A 83 -9.02 -10.15 -10.61
CA LYS A 83 -9.41 -9.37 -9.43
C LYS A 83 -8.33 -9.42 -8.35
N GLU A 84 -7.99 -8.26 -7.82
CA GLU A 84 -7.23 -8.12 -6.59
C GLU A 84 -8.10 -8.45 -5.37
N LEU A 85 -7.46 -9.04 -4.36
CA LEU A 85 -8.00 -9.12 -3.01
C LEU A 85 -7.60 -7.88 -2.23
N ILE A 86 -8.59 -7.12 -1.76
CA ILE A 86 -8.40 -5.99 -0.86
C ILE A 86 -8.93 -6.38 0.50
N VAL A 87 -8.05 -6.65 1.46
CA VAL A 87 -8.39 -7.19 2.79
C VAL A 87 -8.01 -6.20 3.89
N GLN A 88 -8.90 -6.10 4.89
CA GLN A 88 -8.66 -5.31 6.08
C GLN A 88 -7.72 -6.07 7.04
N GLU A 89 -6.62 -5.44 7.45
CA GLU A 89 -5.64 -6.01 8.39
C GLU A 89 -5.18 -4.97 9.41
N GLY A 90 -5.19 -5.32 10.70
CA GLY A 90 -4.72 -4.43 11.78
C GLY A 90 -5.15 -4.91 13.17
N THR A 91 -4.61 -4.26 14.21
CA THR A 91 -4.98 -4.56 15.62
C THR A 91 -5.95 -3.54 16.21
N CYS A 92 -5.99 -2.35 15.63
CA CYS A 92 -6.76 -1.22 16.10
C CYS A 92 -7.07 -0.26 14.94
N GLU A 93 -7.94 0.70 15.20
CA GLU A 93 -8.32 1.69 14.20
C GLU A 93 -7.13 2.49 13.64
N ALA A 94 -6.06 2.68 14.41
CA ALA A 94 -4.92 3.50 14.01
C ALA A 94 -3.93 2.76 13.09
N ASP A 95 -3.80 1.44 13.22
CA ASP A 95 -2.92 0.61 12.39
C ASP A 95 -3.67 -0.20 11.33
N MET A 96 -4.98 -0.01 11.21
CA MET A 96 -5.80 -0.69 10.19
C MET A 96 -5.36 -0.27 8.79
N LEU A 97 -5.10 -1.28 7.95
CA LEU A 97 -4.73 -1.15 6.55
C LEU A 97 -5.72 -1.90 5.65
N TRP A 98 -5.88 -1.39 4.43
CA TRP A 98 -6.39 -2.12 3.29
C TRP A 98 -5.18 -2.66 2.52
N ASN A 99 -4.83 -3.93 2.77
CA ASN A 99 -3.78 -4.59 2.02
C ASN A 99 -4.33 -5.17 0.73
N VAL A 100 -3.59 -4.97 -0.36
CA VAL A 100 -3.96 -5.40 -1.70
C VAL A 100 -3.06 -6.57 -2.10
N TYR A 101 -3.67 -7.64 -2.57
CA TYR A 101 -2.99 -8.82 -3.11
C TYR A 101 -3.46 -9.07 -4.54
N THR A 102 -2.54 -9.50 -5.40
CA THR A 102 -2.86 -10.01 -6.74
C THR A 102 -2.49 -11.49 -6.86
N LEU A 103 -2.94 -12.17 -7.91
CA LEU A 103 -2.52 -13.54 -8.23
C LEU A 103 -1.38 -13.53 -9.23
N TRP A 104 -0.23 -14.06 -8.80
CA TRP A 104 0.94 -14.22 -9.63
C TRP A 104 1.35 -15.69 -9.73
N GLY A 105 1.31 -16.27 -10.94
CA GLY A 105 1.65 -17.68 -11.14
C GLY A 105 0.79 -18.63 -10.29
N GLY A 106 -0.47 -18.26 -10.02
CA GLY A 106 -1.41 -19.01 -9.19
C GLY A 106 -1.24 -18.83 -7.68
N ALA A 107 -0.34 -17.95 -7.23
CA ALA A 107 -0.11 -17.67 -5.82
C ALA A 107 -0.43 -16.22 -5.47
N PRO A 108 -0.98 -15.94 -4.27
CA PRO A 108 -1.22 -14.58 -3.81
C PRO A 108 0.10 -13.84 -3.54
N VAL A 109 0.20 -12.61 -4.04
CA VAL A 109 1.34 -11.71 -3.84
C VAL A 109 0.83 -10.38 -3.30
N CYS A 110 1.36 -9.95 -2.15
CA CYS A 110 1.04 -8.66 -1.55
C CYS A 110 1.67 -7.52 -2.36
N LEU A 111 0.87 -6.53 -2.73
CA LEU A 111 1.27 -5.34 -3.48
C LEU A 111 1.44 -4.10 -2.59
N GLY A 112 1.18 -4.24 -1.29
CA GLY A 112 1.19 -3.17 -0.29
C GLY A 112 -0.20 -2.84 0.21
N GLY A 113 -0.35 -1.71 0.89
CA GLY A 113 -1.63 -1.29 1.44
C GLY A 113 -1.74 0.19 1.69
N VAL A 114 -2.98 0.65 1.88
CA VAL A 114 -3.33 2.03 2.23
C VAL A 114 -4.04 2.05 3.58
N SER A 115 -4.01 3.17 4.30
CA SER A 115 -4.60 3.21 5.63
C SER A 115 -6.14 3.11 5.59
N ALA A 116 -6.67 2.12 6.30
CA ALA A 116 -8.10 1.84 6.40
C ALA A 116 -8.81 2.61 7.54
N SER A 117 -8.05 3.35 8.36
CA SER A 117 -8.59 4.11 9.49
C SER A 117 -9.68 5.09 9.05
N HIS A 118 -10.85 5.01 9.71
CA HIS A 118 -12.05 5.77 9.43
C HIS A 118 -12.41 5.87 7.93
N SER A 119 -12.28 4.76 7.20
CA SER A 119 -12.44 4.78 5.75
C SER A 119 -13.49 3.81 5.21
N LEU A 120 -14.00 4.14 4.03
CA LEU A 120 -14.83 3.29 3.19
C LEU A 120 -14.22 3.24 1.79
N LEU A 121 -14.28 2.07 1.16
CA LEU A 121 -13.83 1.85 -0.21
C LEU A 121 -15.01 1.84 -1.17
N TYR A 122 -14.83 2.53 -2.30
CA TYR A 122 -15.80 2.56 -3.39
C TYR A 122 -15.11 2.24 -4.72
N PRO A 123 -15.73 1.49 -5.64
CA PRO A 123 -15.24 1.33 -7.00
C PRO A 123 -15.08 2.66 -7.73
N CYS A 124 -14.04 2.80 -8.56
CA CYS A 124 -13.90 3.90 -9.51
C CYS A 124 -14.08 3.39 -10.96
N PRO A 125 -15.04 3.91 -11.74
CA PRO A 125 -15.25 3.49 -13.13
C PRO A 125 -14.06 3.75 -14.06
N GLU A 126 -13.19 4.69 -13.68
CA GLU A 126 -11.98 5.06 -14.42
C GLU A 126 -10.78 4.15 -14.10
N GLY A 127 -10.97 3.16 -13.22
CA GLY A 127 -9.94 2.26 -12.69
C GLY A 127 -9.57 2.60 -11.25
N GLY A 128 -9.09 1.61 -10.50
CA GLY A 128 -8.79 1.74 -9.07
C GLY A 128 -10.04 1.93 -8.19
N MET A 129 -9.83 2.44 -6.98
CA MET A 129 -10.89 2.63 -5.97
C MET A 129 -10.83 4.02 -5.38
N TYR A 130 -11.97 4.57 -4.99
CA TYR A 130 -12.02 5.72 -4.09
C TYR A 130 -11.95 5.25 -2.64
N LEU A 131 -11.10 5.90 -1.85
CA LEU A 131 -11.07 5.77 -0.41
C LEU A 131 -11.63 7.05 0.19
N LEU A 132 -12.83 6.96 0.74
CA LEU A 132 -13.46 8.04 1.51
C LEU A 132 -13.02 7.90 2.96
N ARG A 133 -12.31 8.88 3.49
CA ARG A 133 -11.90 8.95 4.89
C ARG A 133 -12.62 10.11 5.59
N GLY A 134 -13.14 9.85 6.79
CA GLY A 134 -13.71 10.87 7.66
C GLY A 134 -12.98 10.93 8.99
N GLN A 135 -12.29 12.02 9.32
CA GLN A 135 -11.57 12.14 10.59
C GLN A 135 -11.61 13.57 11.12
N MET A 136 -11.98 13.73 12.40
CA MET A 136 -11.95 15.01 13.12
C MET A 136 -12.70 16.18 12.44
N GLY A 137 -13.81 15.89 11.77
CA GLY A 137 -14.59 16.91 11.03
C GLY A 137 -14.02 17.25 9.66
N PHE A 138 -13.08 16.46 9.15
CA PHE A 138 -12.59 16.52 7.79
C PHE A 138 -12.97 15.26 7.02
N GLU A 139 -13.29 15.47 5.75
CA GLU A 139 -13.44 14.43 4.75
C GLU A 139 -12.28 14.53 3.76
N THR A 140 -11.68 13.39 3.45
CA THR A 140 -10.69 13.25 2.38
C THR A 140 -11.13 12.12 1.45
N ILE A 141 -11.21 12.40 0.15
CA ILE A 141 -11.43 11.39 -0.89
C ILE A 141 -10.11 11.18 -1.61
N LEU A 142 -9.56 9.98 -1.52
CA LEU A 142 -8.38 9.56 -2.26
C LEU A 142 -8.80 8.69 -3.45
N HIS A 143 -8.12 8.83 -4.58
CA HIS A 143 -8.15 7.85 -5.66
C HIS A 143 -6.95 6.93 -5.49
N VAL A 144 -7.21 5.67 -5.17
CA VAL A 144 -6.22 4.62 -4.99
C VAL A 144 -6.15 3.83 -6.28
N THR A 145 -5.02 3.94 -6.98
CA THR A 145 -4.78 3.25 -8.25
C THR A 145 -3.72 2.17 -8.07
N LEU A 146 -3.87 1.09 -8.83
CA LEU A 146 -2.83 0.10 -9.02
C LEU A 146 -2.27 0.26 -10.44
N SER A 147 -0.95 0.44 -10.55
CA SER A 147 -0.29 0.48 -11.85
C SER A 147 1.07 -0.18 -11.75
N GLN A 148 1.34 -1.14 -12.65
CA GLN A 148 2.62 -1.84 -12.70
C GLN A 148 3.00 -2.52 -11.36
N GLY A 149 2.01 -3.05 -10.65
CA GLY A 149 2.20 -3.68 -9.33
C GLY A 149 2.46 -2.70 -8.18
N ARG A 150 2.26 -1.39 -8.39
CA ARG A 150 2.45 -0.35 -7.39
C ARG A 150 1.15 0.37 -7.08
N LEU A 151 0.84 0.47 -5.79
CA LEU A 151 -0.24 1.32 -5.30
C LEU A 151 0.20 2.79 -5.27
N ASP A 152 -0.71 3.66 -5.70
CA ASP A 152 -0.61 5.10 -5.60
C ASP A 152 -1.93 5.64 -5.04
N ALA A 153 -1.88 6.61 -4.13
CA ALA A 153 -3.06 7.22 -3.56
C ALA A 153 -2.98 8.74 -3.71
N GLN A 154 -3.90 9.31 -4.48
CA GLN A 154 -3.91 10.74 -4.79
C GLN A 154 -5.16 11.40 -4.20
N THR A 155 -5.00 12.55 -3.57
CA THR A 155 -6.15 13.32 -3.05
C THR A 155 -6.95 13.91 -4.20
N VAL A 156 -8.21 13.49 -4.29
CA VAL A 156 -9.21 14.02 -5.24
C VAL A 156 -9.92 15.22 -4.63
N SER A 157 -10.29 15.11 -3.37
CA SER A 157 -11.00 16.15 -2.63
C SER A 157 -10.63 16.10 -1.15
N GLU A 158 -10.58 17.26 -0.52
CA GLU A 158 -10.46 17.41 0.92
C GLU A 158 -11.32 18.59 1.36
N ARG A 159 -12.12 18.41 2.40
CA ARG A 159 -13.01 19.46 2.92
C ARG A 159 -13.32 19.28 4.39
N GLU A 160 -13.65 20.39 5.05
CA GLU A 160 -14.31 20.35 6.35
C GLU A 160 -15.77 19.90 6.18
N VAL A 161 -16.23 19.09 7.13
CA VAL A 161 -17.61 18.63 7.25
C VAL A 161 -18.20 19.23 8.53
N PRO A 162 -19.08 20.24 8.40
CA PRO A 162 -19.78 20.82 9.55
C PRO A 162 -20.62 19.78 10.30
N PRO A 163 -20.91 19.95 11.60
CA PRO A 163 -21.63 18.95 12.40
C PRO A 163 -23.05 18.60 11.92
N GLN A 164 -23.64 19.38 11.02
CA GLN A 164 -24.98 19.17 10.46
C GLN A 164 -24.95 18.63 9.02
N GLU A 165 -23.77 18.37 8.47
CA GLU A 165 -23.60 17.90 7.11
C GLU A 165 -23.09 16.46 7.10
N ASP A 166 -23.58 15.67 6.15
CA ASP A 166 -23.14 14.30 5.95
C ASP A 166 -21.88 14.25 5.07
N TYR A 167 -21.12 13.16 5.22
CA TYR A 167 -20.04 12.83 4.29
C TYR A 167 -20.60 12.58 2.88
N THR A 168 -19.77 12.86 1.88
CA THR A 168 -20.03 12.63 0.47
C THR A 168 -20.42 11.18 0.23
N GLN A 169 -21.58 10.99 -0.39
CA GLN A 169 -22.06 9.68 -0.79
C GLN A 169 -21.52 9.36 -2.18
N LEU A 170 -20.53 8.47 -2.24
CA LEU A 170 -20.02 7.96 -3.50
C LEU A 170 -20.94 6.87 -4.05
N PRO A 171 -21.12 6.80 -5.38
CA PRO A 171 -21.93 5.75 -5.99
C PRO A 171 -21.30 4.37 -5.71
N ASP A 172 -22.14 3.44 -5.26
CA ASP A 172 -21.76 2.04 -5.19
C ASP A 172 -21.98 1.39 -6.56
N TYR A 173 -20.90 1.06 -7.25
CA TYR A 173 -20.94 0.32 -8.52
C TYR A 173 -21.05 -1.20 -8.33
N GLY A 174 -21.44 -1.67 -7.14
CA GLY A 174 -21.79 -3.05 -6.85
C GLY A 174 -20.59 -3.95 -6.61
N VAL A 175 -19.53 -3.44 -5.98
CA VAL A 175 -18.38 -4.28 -5.62
C VAL A 175 -18.81 -5.24 -4.51
N ARG A 176 -18.53 -6.53 -4.74
CA ARG A 176 -18.82 -7.57 -3.75
C ARG A 176 -17.82 -7.48 -2.61
N SER A 177 -18.34 -7.54 -1.39
CA SER A 177 -17.55 -7.68 -0.16
C SER A 177 -18.11 -8.80 0.69
N ALA A 178 -17.25 -9.37 1.52
CA ALA A 178 -17.63 -10.39 2.49
C ALA A 178 -16.75 -10.28 3.75
N LEU A 179 -17.19 -10.92 4.83
CA LEU A 179 -16.38 -11.08 6.04
C LEU A 179 -15.21 -12.00 5.74
N ILE A 180 -14.07 -11.81 6.40
CA ILE A 180 -12.87 -12.65 6.17
C ILE A 180 -13.11 -14.15 6.41
N SER A 181 -14.09 -14.51 7.23
CA SER A 181 -14.48 -15.91 7.47
C SER A 181 -15.37 -16.52 6.38
N ASP A 182 -15.87 -15.70 5.45
CA ASP A 182 -16.75 -16.11 4.36
C ASP A 182 -15.99 -16.15 3.05
N HIS A 183 -15.69 -17.37 2.57
CA HIS A 183 -14.98 -17.58 1.31
C HIS A 183 -15.91 -17.66 0.08
N SER A 184 -17.19 -17.33 0.22
CA SER A 184 -18.18 -17.46 -0.87
C SER A 184 -17.86 -16.61 -2.12
N LEU A 185 -17.08 -15.54 -1.99
CA LEU A 185 -16.67 -14.71 -3.14
C LEU A 185 -15.48 -15.29 -3.92
N LEU A 186 -14.74 -16.23 -3.33
CA LEU A 186 -13.51 -16.77 -3.93
C LEU A 186 -13.79 -17.84 -5.00
N ALA A 187 -14.95 -18.50 -4.92
CA ALA A 187 -15.39 -19.49 -5.88
C ALA A 187 -16.27 -18.86 -6.98
N PRO A 188 -16.26 -19.42 -8.20
CA PRO A 188 -17.11 -18.98 -9.31
C PRO A 188 -18.61 -19.17 -9.07
#